data_AF-A0A1M7S1E7-F1
#
_entry.id   AF-A0A1M7S1E7-F1
#
_cell.length_a   1.000
_cell.length_b   1.000
_cell.length_c   1.000
_cell.angle_alpha   90.00
_cell.angle_beta   90.00
_cell.angle_gamma   90.00
#
_symmetry.space_group_name_H-M   'P 1'
#
loop_
_entity.id
_entity.type
_entity.pdbx_description
1 polymer ?
#
loop_
_entity_poly.entity_id
_entity_poly.type
_entity_poly.pdbx_seq_one_letter_code
_entity_poly.pdbx_strand_id
1 'polypeptide(L)'
;MWIKLNSALLCAIFMCIFCLEANAMSINRKTLTTEDINANPKILNGLHLKQSEVVFMSQFKDLLDGGIEFRLEDTPTLTPFDIVKIEKMIQAPLPEQYRDYLLHANGRNVNKHMTECDDSYCFKVFWPTNNGVFPDEEYRLFNNFFSYDEHAEFPTETLQYNLETWKEHLPKETLPIGRGPGGNYILIGFGEENKGKIYYWCIKSVNIMEQDDDTVAKAYLGFIANSFVEFIDGFVLCDTVDY
;
A
#
# COMPACT_ATOMS: atom_id res chain seq x y z
N MET A 1 32.36 11.01 -39.30
CA MET A 1 33.33 11.72 -38.44
C MET A 1 32.92 11.46 -37.00
N TRP A 2 33.48 10.43 -36.37
CA TRP A 2 33.14 9.99 -35.02
C TRP A 2 34.20 10.52 -34.05
N ILE A 3 33.81 11.36 -33.09
CA ILE A 3 34.70 11.82 -32.03
C ILE A 3 34.76 10.71 -30.96
N LYS A 4 35.91 10.03 -30.86
CA LYS A 4 36.23 9.18 -29.70
C LYS A 4 36.42 10.08 -28.49
N LEU A 5 35.47 10.08 -27.56
CA LEU A 5 35.69 10.62 -26.21
C LEU A 5 36.59 9.67 -25.42
N ASN A 6 37.60 10.24 -24.79
CA ASN A 6 38.67 9.55 -24.09
C ASN A 6 38.17 9.03 -22.73
N SER A 7 38.34 7.74 -22.45
CA SER A 7 37.82 7.06 -21.24
C SER A 7 38.31 7.67 -19.92
N ALA A 8 39.45 8.38 -19.95
CA ALA A 8 39.97 9.10 -18.80
C ALA A 8 39.09 10.29 -18.36
N LEU A 9 38.35 10.93 -19.28
CA LEU A 9 37.50 12.08 -18.95
C LEU A 9 36.18 11.66 -18.28
N LEU A 10 35.65 10.48 -18.65
CA LEU A 10 34.48 9.92 -17.97
C LEU A 10 34.79 9.45 -16.53
N CYS A 11 35.98 8.88 -16.30
CA CYS A 11 36.40 8.50 -14.94
C CYS A 11 36.61 9.71 -14.02
N ALA A 12 37.12 10.83 -14.53
CA ALA A 12 37.33 12.04 -13.74
C ALA A 12 36.00 12.70 -13.30
N ILE A 13 34.97 12.64 -14.16
CA ILE A 13 33.63 13.16 -13.83
C ILE A 13 32.94 12.26 -12.79
N PHE A 14 33.07 10.94 -12.89
CA PHE A 14 32.50 10.00 -11.91
C PHE A 14 33.18 10.09 -10.53
N MET A 15 34.50 10.32 -10.46
CA MET A 15 35.20 10.48 -9.17
C MET A 15 34.90 11.82 -8.48
N CYS A 16 34.59 12.88 -9.22
CA CYS A 16 34.21 14.16 -8.60
C CYS A 16 32.79 14.11 -7.99
N ILE A 17 31.87 13.36 -8.58
CA ILE A 17 30.50 13.21 -8.04
C ILE A 17 30.53 12.39 -6.74
N PHE A 18 31.34 11.33 -6.66
CA PHE A 18 31.48 10.53 -5.43
C PHE A 18 32.25 11.24 -4.30
N CYS A 19 33.19 12.13 -4.60
CA CYS A 19 33.89 12.91 -3.56
C CYS A 19 33.04 14.05 -2.97
N LEU A 20 32.03 14.55 -3.69
CA LEU A 20 31.12 15.57 -3.19
C LEU A 20 30.05 15.01 -2.24
N GLU A 21 29.64 13.75 -2.41
CA GLU A 21 28.68 13.10 -1.50
C GLU A 21 29.34 12.56 -0.22
N ALA A 22 30.62 12.17 -0.27
CA ALA A 22 31.32 11.65 0.91
C ALA A 22 31.71 12.72 1.95
N ASN A 23 31.79 14.00 1.58
CA ASN A 23 32.11 15.10 2.50
C ASN A 23 30.89 15.74 3.19
N ALA A 24 29.66 15.29 2.89
CA ALA A 24 28.44 15.77 3.56
C ALA A 24 28.04 14.93 4.80
N MET A 25 28.68 13.78 5.05
CA MET A 25 28.43 12.93 6.21
C MET A 25 29.55 13.00 7.25
N SER A 26 29.74 14.17 7.85
CA SER A 26 30.37 14.28 9.17
C SER A 26 29.85 15.53 9.89
N ILE A 27 28.57 15.50 10.25
CA ILE A 27 28.01 16.46 11.20
C ILE A 27 27.53 15.66 12.42
N ASN A 28 28.25 15.87 13.52
CA ASN A 28 27.95 15.47 14.88
C ASN A 28 26.44 15.48 15.17
N ARG A 29 25.81 14.32 15.35
CA ARG A 29 24.46 14.23 15.94
C ARG A 29 24.55 14.60 17.42
N LYS A 30 24.37 15.88 17.74
CA LYS A 30 23.79 16.28 19.03
C LYS A 30 22.28 16.20 18.89
N THR A 31 21.65 15.38 19.72
CA THR A 31 20.20 15.34 19.88
C THR A 31 19.75 16.71 20.39
N LEU A 32 19.03 17.47 19.56
CA LEU A 32 18.47 18.76 19.97
C LEU A 32 17.24 18.50 20.84
N THR A 33 17.18 19.17 21.97
CA THR A 33 16.05 19.09 22.90
C THR A 33 14.99 20.13 22.51
N THR A 34 13.76 19.96 23.01
CA THR A 34 12.63 20.87 22.75
C THR A 34 12.90 22.31 23.19
N GLU A 35 13.87 22.53 24.08
CA GLU A 35 14.31 23.86 24.53
C GLU A 35 15.23 24.57 23.52
N ASP A 36 15.99 23.82 22.70
CA ASP A 36 16.90 24.39 21.71
C ASP A 36 16.16 25.03 20.51
N ILE A 37 14.94 24.55 20.23
CA ILE A 37 14.09 25.00 19.11
C ILE A 37 13.50 26.39 19.37
N ASN A 38 13.27 26.75 20.64
CA ASN A 38 12.63 28.02 21.00
C ASN A 38 13.58 29.22 21.11
N ALA A 39 14.90 29.01 20.96
CA ALA A 39 15.90 30.05 21.22
C ALA A 39 16.39 30.83 19.98
N ASN A 40 16.03 30.45 18.75
CA ASN A 40 16.58 31.11 17.56
C ASN A 40 15.66 31.10 16.32
N PRO A 41 14.91 32.19 16.05
CA PRO A 41 13.96 32.25 14.93
C PRO A 41 14.61 32.31 13.53
N LYS A 42 15.94 32.25 13.41
CA LYS A 42 16.66 32.20 12.12
C LYS A 42 17.00 30.79 11.63
N ILE A 43 16.76 29.74 12.42
CA ILE A 43 16.96 28.33 11.99
C ILE A 43 15.82 27.84 11.08
N LEU A 44 14.68 28.55 11.06
CA LEU A 44 13.48 28.19 10.29
C LEU A 44 13.58 28.39 8.76
N ASN A 45 14.61 29.07 8.23
CA ASN A 45 14.70 29.35 6.79
C ASN A 45 15.49 28.30 5.98
N GLY A 46 15.86 27.17 6.58
CA GLY A 46 16.67 26.12 5.92
C GLY A 46 16.00 24.75 5.75
N LEU A 47 14.86 24.49 6.40
CA LEU A 47 14.11 23.24 6.23
C LEU A 47 12.76 23.53 5.55
N HIS A 48 12.79 23.69 4.24
CA HIS A 48 11.64 23.31 3.42
C HIS A 48 11.64 21.78 3.28
N LEU A 49 11.30 21.08 4.38
CA LEU A 49 10.61 19.80 4.21
C LEU A 49 9.31 20.14 3.50
N LYS A 50 9.10 19.57 2.31
CA LYS A 50 7.91 19.90 1.53
C LYS A 50 6.71 19.58 2.40
N GLN A 51 5.80 20.54 2.53
CA GLN A 51 4.56 20.44 3.29
C GLN A 51 3.77 19.15 2.96
N SER A 52 3.97 18.60 1.76
CA SER A 52 3.48 17.29 1.35
C SER A 52 4.03 16.11 2.19
N GLU A 53 5.34 16.05 2.48
CA GLU A 53 5.94 14.94 3.26
C GLU A 53 5.44 14.89 4.71
N VAL A 54 5.07 16.04 5.30
CA VAL A 54 4.52 16.10 6.66
C VAL A 54 3.03 15.70 6.71
N VAL A 55 2.29 15.93 5.62
CA VAL A 55 0.88 15.52 5.49
C VAL A 55 0.75 14.02 5.21
N PHE A 56 1.72 13.40 4.53
CA PHE A 56 1.65 11.97 4.19
C PHE A 56 1.89 11.03 5.38
N MET A 57 2.72 11.40 6.35
CA MET A 57 2.83 10.65 7.62
C MET A 57 1.61 10.83 8.55
N SER A 58 0.65 11.71 8.21
CA SER A 58 -0.50 12.01 9.07
C SER A 58 -1.65 11.02 8.87
N GLN A 59 -2.00 10.65 7.65
CA GLN A 59 -3.33 10.07 7.39
C GLN A 59 -3.57 8.69 8.04
N PHE A 60 -2.56 7.81 8.07
CA PHE A 60 -2.70 6.54 8.79
C PHE A 60 -2.73 6.76 10.30
N LYS A 61 -1.92 7.69 10.80
CA LYS A 61 -1.95 8.10 12.21
C LYS A 61 -3.31 8.73 12.57
N ASP A 62 -3.92 9.48 11.66
CA ASP A 62 -5.23 10.11 11.85
C ASP A 62 -6.33 9.04 12.02
N LEU A 63 -6.24 7.87 11.36
CA LEU A 63 -7.13 6.74 11.63
C LEU A 63 -6.97 6.23 13.08
N LEU A 64 -5.73 6.05 13.52
CA LEU A 64 -5.43 5.57 14.88
C LEU A 64 -5.89 6.58 15.93
N ASP A 65 -5.61 7.87 15.72
CA ASP A 65 -6.04 8.97 16.58
C ASP A 65 -7.59 9.11 16.59
N GLY A 66 -8.24 8.71 15.50
CA GLY A 66 -9.70 8.61 15.36
C GLY A 66 -10.32 7.40 16.09
N GLY A 67 -9.51 6.58 16.78
CA GLY A 67 -9.97 5.44 17.57
C GLY A 67 -10.14 4.15 16.78
N ILE A 68 -9.63 4.07 15.55
CA ILE A 68 -9.62 2.82 14.79
C ILE A 68 -8.52 1.92 15.32
N GLU A 69 -8.89 0.71 15.71
CA GLU A 69 -7.95 -0.31 16.16
C GLU A 69 -7.84 -1.44 15.15
N PHE A 70 -6.76 -2.20 15.25
CA PHE A 70 -6.56 -3.43 14.48
C PHE A 70 -6.42 -4.59 15.48
N ARG A 71 -7.28 -5.61 15.35
CA ARG A 71 -7.38 -6.69 16.34
C ARG A 71 -6.06 -7.43 16.47
N LEU A 72 -5.65 -7.71 17.71
CA LEU A 72 -4.45 -8.49 18.00
C LEU A 72 -4.66 -9.94 17.56
N GLU A 73 -4.37 -10.22 16.30
CA GLU A 73 -4.17 -11.59 15.81
C GLU A 73 -2.68 -11.96 15.94
N ASP A 74 -2.40 -13.26 15.99
CA ASP A 74 -1.06 -13.87 16.10
C ASP A 74 -0.22 -13.69 14.81
N THR A 75 -0.36 -12.56 14.12
CA THR A 75 0.51 -12.20 13.00
C THR A 75 1.82 -11.61 13.52
N PRO A 76 2.96 -11.95 12.89
CA PRO A 76 4.24 -11.42 13.31
C PRO A 76 4.31 -9.91 13.06
N THR A 77 4.97 -9.19 13.96
CA THR A 77 5.27 -7.77 13.72
C THR A 77 6.32 -7.65 12.62
N LEU A 78 6.05 -6.80 11.63
CA LEU A 78 7.00 -6.57 10.55
C LEU A 78 8.03 -5.51 10.90
N THR A 79 9.21 -5.66 10.30
CA THR A 79 10.27 -4.67 10.32
C THR A 79 10.35 -3.92 8.98
N PRO A 80 11.05 -2.78 8.92
CA PRO A 80 11.35 -2.13 7.65
C PRO A 80 12.11 -3.03 6.65
N PHE A 81 12.86 -4.03 7.14
CA PHE A 81 13.52 -4.99 6.25
C PHE A 81 12.52 -5.90 5.55
N ASP A 82 11.44 -6.30 6.23
CA ASP A 82 10.37 -7.10 5.64
C ASP A 82 9.61 -6.32 4.58
N ILE A 83 9.37 -5.03 4.80
CA ILE A 83 8.82 -4.12 3.78
C ILE A 83 9.69 -4.13 2.51
N VAL A 84 11.02 -4.01 2.66
CA VAL A 84 11.94 -4.04 1.51
C VAL A 84 11.85 -5.37 0.76
N LYS A 85 11.60 -6.49 1.44
CA LYS A 85 11.36 -7.78 0.76
C LYS A 85 10.09 -7.74 -0.07
N ILE A 86 8.99 -7.20 0.47
CA ILE A 86 7.70 -7.06 -0.24
C ILE A 86 7.86 -6.16 -1.47
N GLU A 87 8.49 -5.00 -1.31
CA GLU A 87 8.77 -4.07 -2.41
C GLU A 87 9.63 -4.71 -3.50
N LYS A 88 10.58 -5.57 -3.11
CA LYS A 88 11.39 -6.34 -4.07
C LYS A 88 10.58 -7.38 -4.84
N MET A 89 9.58 -8.01 -4.22
CA MET A 89 8.68 -8.96 -4.90
C MET A 89 7.89 -8.28 -6.02
N ILE A 90 7.37 -7.08 -5.76
CA ILE A 90 6.58 -6.31 -6.74
C ILE A 90 7.43 -5.38 -7.62
N GLN A 91 8.73 -5.27 -7.36
CA GLN A 91 9.68 -4.38 -8.04
C GLN A 91 9.27 -2.90 -8.02
N ALA A 92 8.59 -2.48 -6.95
CA ALA A 92 8.06 -1.14 -6.78
C ALA A 92 7.94 -0.79 -5.28
N PRO A 93 7.99 0.50 -4.91
CA PRO A 93 7.71 0.91 -3.54
C PRO A 93 6.23 0.72 -3.20
N LEU A 94 5.94 0.28 -1.98
CA LEU A 94 4.57 0.18 -1.50
C LEU A 94 3.93 1.57 -1.36
N PRO A 95 2.61 1.70 -1.55
CA PRO A 95 1.89 2.89 -1.11
C PRO A 95 2.10 3.14 0.38
N GLU A 96 2.44 4.38 0.72
CA GLU A 96 2.88 4.78 2.05
C GLU A 96 1.92 4.37 3.17
N GLN A 97 0.64 4.65 3.01
CA GLN A 97 -0.37 4.29 4.00
C GLN A 97 -0.48 2.77 4.23
N TYR A 98 -0.32 1.97 3.17
CA TYR A 98 -0.37 0.52 3.28
C TYR A 98 0.90 -0.06 3.89
N ARG A 99 2.06 0.52 3.59
CA ARG A 99 3.32 0.21 4.26
C ARG A 99 3.23 0.46 5.77
N ASP A 100 2.67 1.60 6.16
CA ASP A 100 2.52 1.96 7.58
C ASP A 100 1.52 1.02 8.28
N TYR A 101 0.43 0.66 7.62
CA TYR A 101 -0.47 -0.40 8.08
C TYR A 101 0.24 -1.74 8.29
N LEU A 102 1.05 -2.19 7.32
CA LEU A 102 1.77 -3.45 7.43
C LEU A 102 2.76 -3.47 8.60
N LEU A 103 3.47 -2.37 8.83
CA LEU A 103 4.38 -2.21 9.98
C LEU A 103 3.63 -2.19 11.32
N HIS A 104 2.41 -1.64 11.35
CA HIS A 104 1.60 -1.52 12.56
C HIS A 104 0.82 -2.80 12.89
N ALA A 105 0.22 -3.43 11.88
CA ALA A 105 -0.85 -4.39 12.05
C ALA A 105 -0.70 -5.68 11.21
N ASN A 106 0.09 -5.69 10.13
CA ASN A 106 0.39 -6.88 9.32
C ASN A 106 -0.78 -7.87 9.11
N GLY A 107 -1.80 -7.49 8.35
CA GLY A 107 -2.92 -8.38 8.01
C GLY A 107 -4.02 -8.48 9.07
N ARG A 108 -3.86 -7.84 10.23
CA ARG A 108 -4.91 -7.77 11.25
C ARG A 108 -6.14 -7.03 10.76
N ASN A 109 -7.29 -7.53 11.19
CA ASN A 109 -8.59 -6.98 10.85
C ASN A 109 -8.91 -5.68 11.60
N VAL A 110 -9.62 -4.79 10.92
CA VAL A 110 -10.07 -3.51 11.48
C VAL A 110 -11.11 -3.74 12.57
N ASN A 111 -11.04 -2.95 13.63
CA ASN A 111 -12.07 -2.81 14.64
C ASN A 111 -12.43 -1.33 14.80
N LYS A 112 -13.46 -0.90 14.08
CA LYS A 112 -13.94 0.49 14.06
C LYS A 112 -14.88 0.82 15.22
N HIS A 113 -15.62 -0.18 15.70
CA HIS A 113 -16.62 0.01 16.76
C HIS A 113 -16.13 -0.45 18.14
N MET A 114 -14.87 -0.89 18.24
CA MET A 114 -14.26 -1.38 19.48
C MET A 114 -15.10 -2.48 20.15
N THR A 115 -15.77 -3.30 19.35
CA THR A 115 -16.63 -4.38 19.84
C THR A 115 -15.80 -5.63 20.10
N GLU A 116 -16.23 -6.46 21.05
CA GLU A 116 -15.64 -7.78 21.31
C GLU A 116 -16.07 -8.82 20.26
N CYS A 117 -17.14 -8.55 19.49
CA CYS A 117 -17.66 -9.43 18.45
C CYS A 117 -17.08 -9.11 17.08
N ASP A 118 -16.93 -10.09 16.19
CA ASP A 118 -16.49 -9.83 14.80
C ASP A 118 -17.56 -9.04 14.04
N ASP A 119 -17.34 -7.73 13.92
CA ASP A 119 -18.14 -6.89 13.03
C ASP A 119 -17.92 -7.33 11.58
N SER A 120 -19.01 -7.54 10.85
CA SER A 120 -18.93 -7.73 9.41
C SER A 120 -18.94 -6.38 8.73
N TYR A 121 -17.82 -6.01 8.10
CA TYR A 121 -17.70 -4.75 7.37
C TYR A 121 -18.01 -4.92 5.88
N CYS A 122 -18.69 -3.91 5.35
CA CYS A 122 -19.02 -3.76 3.95
C CYS A 122 -18.40 -2.48 3.41
N PHE A 123 -18.13 -2.45 2.12
CA PHE A 123 -17.62 -1.27 1.40
C PHE A 123 -18.31 -1.16 0.05
N LYS A 124 -18.35 0.06 -0.49
CA LYS A 124 -18.96 0.33 -1.78
C LYS A 124 -17.96 0.09 -2.92
N VAL A 125 -18.42 -0.57 -3.97
CA VAL A 125 -17.65 -0.82 -5.20
C VAL A 125 -18.32 -0.07 -6.34
N PHE A 126 -17.52 0.62 -7.14
CA PHE A 126 -17.92 1.33 -8.36
C PHE A 126 -17.38 0.57 -9.57
N TRP A 127 -18.28 0.01 -10.36
CA TRP A 127 -17.91 -0.79 -11.52
C TRP A 127 -17.80 0.07 -12.78
N PRO A 128 -17.04 -0.37 -13.80
CA PRO A 128 -17.07 0.28 -15.10
C PRO A 128 -18.50 0.32 -15.67
N THR A 129 -18.97 1.50 -16.06
CA THR A 129 -20.31 1.68 -16.64
C THR A 129 -20.49 0.82 -17.89
N ASN A 130 -21.69 0.29 -18.09
CA ASN A 130 -22.05 -0.54 -19.25
C ASN A 130 -21.22 -1.82 -19.42
N ASN A 131 -20.64 -2.37 -18.34
CA ASN A 131 -19.92 -3.64 -18.42
C ASN A 131 -20.84 -4.86 -18.69
N GLY A 132 -22.16 -4.72 -18.49
CA GLY A 132 -23.15 -5.77 -18.74
C GLY A 132 -23.13 -6.95 -17.75
N VAL A 133 -22.29 -6.87 -16.71
CA VAL A 133 -22.04 -7.94 -15.72
C VAL A 133 -22.43 -7.50 -14.31
N PHE A 134 -22.11 -6.27 -13.93
CA PHE A 134 -22.33 -5.71 -12.61
C PHE A 134 -23.18 -4.43 -12.67
N PRO A 135 -23.92 -4.09 -11.60
CA PRO A 135 -24.51 -2.76 -11.47
C PRO A 135 -23.42 -1.67 -11.46
N ASP A 136 -23.80 -0.41 -11.67
CA ASP A 136 -22.83 0.71 -11.62
C ASP A 136 -22.14 0.81 -10.25
N GLU A 137 -22.87 0.52 -9.18
CA GLU A 137 -22.36 0.47 -7.82
C GLU A 137 -23.10 -0.58 -6.97
N GLU A 138 -22.40 -1.16 -6.00
CA GLU A 138 -22.98 -2.07 -5.01
C GLU A 138 -22.13 -2.13 -3.74
N TYR A 139 -22.70 -2.64 -2.64
CA TYR A 139 -21.92 -2.97 -1.46
C TYR A 139 -21.40 -4.41 -1.52
N ARG A 140 -20.15 -4.60 -1.11
CA ARG A 140 -19.51 -5.90 -0.97
C ARG A 140 -18.99 -6.10 0.45
N LEU A 141 -19.07 -7.34 0.90
CA LEU A 141 -18.50 -7.81 2.17
C LEU A 141 -16.97 -7.86 2.11
N PHE A 142 -16.35 -7.45 3.20
CA PHE A 142 -14.94 -7.65 3.49
C PHE A 142 -14.76 -8.88 4.39
N ASN A 143 -13.77 -9.74 4.10
CA ASN A 143 -13.43 -10.84 5.00
C ASN A 143 -12.22 -10.48 5.86
N ASN A 144 -11.04 -10.39 5.23
CA ASN A 144 -9.80 -10.19 5.95
C ASN A 144 -8.70 -9.60 5.08
N PHE A 145 -7.73 -8.95 5.72
CA PHE A 145 -6.47 -8.58 5.09
C PHE A 145 -5.52 -9.78 5.07
N PHE A 146 -4.57 -9.75 4.12
CA PHE A 146 -3.49 -10.72 4.09
C PHE A 146 -2.30 -10.22 4.91
N SER A 147 -1.69 -11.13 5.66
CA SER A 147 -0.43 -10.85 6.34
C SER A 147 0.76 -11.11 5.42
N TYR A 148 1.93 -10.59 5.78
CA TYR A 148 3.20 -11.10 5.31
C TYR A 148 3.81 -11.99 6.41
N ASP A 149 4.06 -13.25 6.07
CA ASP A 149 4.66 -14.22 6.99
C ASP A 149 5.22 -15.43 6.21
N GLU A 150 6.55 -15.49 6.11
CA GLU A 150 7.28 -16.56 5.42
C GLU A 150 7.10 -17.96 6.06
N HIS A 151 6.51 -18.02 7.25
CA HIS A 151 6.33 -19.23 8.06
C HIS A 151 4.88 -19.49 8.45
N ALA A 152 3.91 -18.80 7.81
CA ALA A 152 2.51 -18.96 8.10
C ALA A 152 2.05 -20.43 7.98
N GLU A 153 1.29 -20.90 8.97
CA GLU A 153 0.63 -22.21 8.93
C GLU A 153 -0.38 -22.30 7.77
N PHE A 154 -1.02 -21.18 7.45
CA PHE A 154 -1.99 -21.05 6.36
C PHE A 154 -1.48 -20.07 5.30
N PRO A 155 -0.67 -20.53 4.31
CA PRO A 155 -0.13 -19.66 3.28
C PRO A 155 -1.20 -18.90 2.48
N THR A 156 -2.41 -19.46 2.34
CA THR A 156 -3.52 -18.83 1.61
C THR A 156 -4.01 -17.51 2.20
N GLU A 157 -3.65 -17.22 3.45
CA GLU A 157 -3.94 -15.97 4.16
C GLU A 157 -2.79 -14.96 4.08
N THR A 158 -1.76 -15.25 3.27
CA THR A 158 -0.57 -14.39 3.13
C THR A 158 -0.52 -13.68 1.78
N LEU A 159 0.01 -12.46 1.76
CA LEU A 159 0.07 -11.65 0.55
C LEU A 159 1.07 -12.25 -0.45
N GLN A 160 2.18 -12.82 0.01
CA GLN A 160 3.21 -13.38 -0.87
C GLN A 160 2.74 -14.65 -1.57
N TYR A 161 1.95 -15.49 -0.90
CA TYR A 161 1.34 -16.65 -1.55
C TYR A 161 0.32 -16.22 -2.61
N ASN A 162 -0.56 -15.27 -2.27
CA ASN A 162 -1.60 -14.82 -3.20
C ASN A 162 -1.01 -14.06 -4.39
N LEU A 163 0.03 -13.26 -4.18
CA LEU A 163 0.78 -12.62 -5.26
C LEU A 163 1.38 -13.68 -6.19
N GLU A 164 2.14 -14.65 -5.65
CA GLU A 164 2.78 -15.68 -6.50
C GLU A 164 1.76 -16.55 -7.24
N THR A 165 0.63 -16.86 -6.60
CA THR A 165 -0.44 -17.67 -7.19
C THR A 165 -1.11 -16.96 -8.37
N TRP A 166 -1.32 -15.65 -8.26
CA TRP A 166 -2.14 -14.89 -9.21
C TRP A 166 -1.36 -13.92 -10.09
N LYS A 167 -0.04 -13.76 -9.95
CA LYS A 167 0.77 -12.76 -10.67
C LYS A 167 0.57 -12.70 -12.18
N GLU A 168 0.29 -13.82 -12.83
CA GLU A 168 0.06 -13.90 -14.28
C GLU A 168 -1.36 -13.50 -14.70
N HIS A 169 -2.28 -13.29 -13.74
CA HIS A 169 -3.70 -12.98 -13.97
C HIS A 169 -4.14 -11.69 -13.26
N LEU A 170 -3.32 -11.16 -12.35
CA LEU A 170 -3.61 -9.91 -11.69
C LEU A 170 -3.60 -8.77 -12.71
N PRO A 171 -4.51 -7.78 -12.58
CA PRO A 171 -4.36 -6.53 -13.27
C PRO A 171 -2.95 -5.96 -13.04
N LYS A 172 -2.34 -5.40 -14.08
CA LYS A 172 -0.96 -4.91 -14.00
C LYS A 172 -0.79 -3.92 -12.87
N GLU A 173 0.38 -4.01 -12.23
CA GLU A 173 0.79 -3.10 -11.16
C GLU A 173 -0.19 -3.07 -9.98
N THR A 174 -0.78 -4.22 -9.65
CA THR A 174 -1.64 -4.41 -8.47
C THR A 174 -1.12 -5.53 -7.58
N LEU A 175 -1.33 -5.37 -6.27
CA LEU A 175 -0.95 -6.33 -5.23
C LEU A 175 -2.22 -6.77 -4.49
N PRO A 176 -2.48 -8.08 -4.31
CA PRO A 176 -3.54 -8.56 -3.45
C PRO A 176 -3.21 -8.26 -1.98
N ILE A 177 -4.12 -7.55 -1.31
CA ILE A 177 -3.96 -7.14 0.09
C ILE A 177 -5.01 -7.74 1.02
N GLY A 178 -6.07 -8.33 0.49
CA GLY A 178 -7.11 -8.96 1.29
C GLY A 178 -8.10 -9.76 0.45
N ARG A 179 -9.09 -10.31 1.14
CA ARG A 179 -10.08 -11.24 0.59
C ARG A 179 -11.50 -10.70 0.80
N GLY A 180 -12.33 -10.89 -0.22
CA GLY A 180 -13.78 -10.83 -0.12
C GLY A 180 -14.41 -12.24 -0.20
N PRO A 181 -15.70 -12.39 0.14
CA PRO A 181 -16.36 -13.70 0.05
C PRO A 181 -16.28 -14.33 -1.34
N GLY A 182 -16.33 -15.66 -1.37
CA GLY A 182 -16.38 -16.42 -2.62
C GLY A 182 -15.05 -16.46 -3.39
N GLY A 183 -13.94 -16.10 -2.75
CA GLY A 183 -12.61 -16.16 -3.38
C GLY A 183 -12.20 -14.87 -4.10
N ASN A 184 -12.98 -13.80 -3.97
CA ASN A 184 -12.66 -12.49 -4.54
C ASN A 184 -11.55 -11.79 -3.75
N TYR A 185 -10.91 -10.81 -4.39
CA TYR A 185 -9.72 -10.16 -3.86
C TYR A 185 -9.90 -8.65 -3.70
N ILE A 186 -9.27 -8.10 -2.66
CA ILE A 186 -9.00 -6.68 -2.54
C ILE A 186 -7.59 -6.44 -3.05
N LEU A 187 -7.44 -5.54 -4.01
CA LEU A 187 -6.17 -5.20 -4.63
C LEU A 187 -5.80 -3.75 -4.30
N ILE A 188 -4.49 -3.48 -4.18
CA ILE A 188 -3.94 -2.13 -4.14
C ILE A 188 -3.05 -1.88 -5.36
N GLY A 189 -3.18 -0.73 -5.98
CA GLY A 189 -2.27 -0.30 -7.05
C GLY A 189 -0.94 0.20 -6.50
N PHE A 190 0.15 -0.13 -7.19
CA PHE A 190 1.51 0.35 -6.86
C PHE A 190 2.22 1.03 -8.04
N GLY A 191 1.62 0.98 -9.23
CA GLY A 191 2.09 1.64 -10.44
C GLY A 191 1.85 3.15 -10.41
N GLU A 192 2.48 3.87 -11.33
CA GLU A 192 2.44 5.35 -11.35
C GLU A 192 1.00 5.89 -11.45
N GLU A 193 0.15 5.25 -12.26
CA GLU A 193 -1.23 5.71 -12.52
C GLU A 193 -2.26 5.24 -11.49
N ASN A 194 -1.96 4.15 -10.77
CA ASN A 194 -2.88 3.51 -9.83
C ASN A 194 -2.38 3.48 -8.38
N LYS A 195 -1.24 4.13 -8.08
CA LYS A 195 -0.61 4.08 -6.75
C LYS A 195 -1.59 4.42 -5.63
N GLY A 196 -1.74 3.48 -4.69
CA GLY A 196 -2.59 3.62 -3.51
C GLY A 196 -4.07 3.34 -3.75
N LYS A 197 -4.55 3.32 -5.01
CA LYS A 197 -5.95 3.05 -5.32
C LYS A 197 -6.31 1.61 -4.93
N ILE A 198 -7.51 1.45 -4.41
CA ILE A 198 -8.04 0.19 -3.91
C ILE A 198 -9.13 -0.32 -4.85
N TYR A 199 -9.09 -1.62 -5.13
CA TYR A 199 -9.97 -2.26 -6.09
C TYR A 199 -10.54 -3.58 -5.57
N TYR A 200 -11.75 -3.90 -6.00
CA TYR A 200 -12.36 -5.22 -5.86
C TYR A 200 -12.14 -6.01 -7.14
N TRP A 201 -11.57 -7.20 -7.04
CA TRP A 201 -11.37 -8.09 -8.18
C TRP A 201 -12.24 -9.33 -8.05
N CYS A 202 -13.25 -9.44 -8.92
CA CYS A 202 -14.21 -10.55 -8.92
C CYS A 202 -13.67 -11.71 -9.76
N ILE A 203 -12.99 -12.66 -9.10
CA ILE A 203 -12.27 -13.73 -9.77
C ILE A 203 -13.19 -14.72 -10.49
N LYS A 204 -14.41 -14.95 -9.97
CA LYS A 204 -15.37 -15.90 -10.55
C LYS A 204 -15.80 -15.52 -11.96
N SER A 205 -15.70 -14.24 -12.29
CA SER A 205 -16.06 -13.72 -13.60
C SER A 205 -14.88 -13.68 -14.56
N VAL A 206 -13.65 -13.83 -14.07
CA VAL A 206 -12.44 -13.91 -14.90
C VAL A 206 -12.43 -15.25 -15.63
N ASN A 207 -12.48 -15.21 -16.96
CA ASN A 207 -12.23 -16.40 -17.76
C ASN A 207 -10.71 -16.69 -17.76
N ILE A 208 -10.25 -17.45 -16.77
CA ILE A 208 -8.83 -17.84 -16.61
C ILE A 208 -8.26 -18.64 -17.80
N MET A 209 -9.10 -19.03 -18.76
CA MET A 209 -8.68 -19.70 -20.01
C MET A 209 -8.39 -18.71 -21.14
N GLU A 210 -8.80 -17.45 -21.01
CA GLU A 210 -8.37 -16.35 -21.88
C GLU A 210 -6.99 -15.89 -21.40
N GLN A 211 -5.99 -16.01 -22.28
CA GLN A 211 -4.59 -15.72 -21.95
C GLN A 211 -4.41 -14.26 -21.49
N ASP A 212 -3.42 -14.08 -20.59
CA ASP A 212 -2.74 -12.83 -20.19
C ASP A 212 -3.12 -11.59 -21.01
N ASP A 213 -4.28 -11.03 -20.67
CA ASP A 213 -4.73 -9.74 -21.16
C ASP A 213 -5.18 -8.92 -19.96
N ASP A 214 -4.36 -7.92 -19.63
CA ASP A 214 -4.66 -6.90 -18.63
C ASP A 214 -6.04 -6.27 -18.85
N THR A 215 -6.52 -6.22 -20.10
CA THR A 215 -7.87 -5.77 -20.45
C THR A 215 -8.95 -6.68 -19.86
N VAL A 216 -8.77 -8.00 -19.92
CA VAL A 216 -9.69 -8.99 -19.36
C VAL A 216 -9.64 -8.95 -17.83
N ALA A 217 -8.46 -8.84 -17.24
CA ALA A 217 -8.31 -8.71 -15.79
C ALA A 217 -8.99 -7.43 -15.25
N LYS A 218 -8.87 -6.32 -15.98
CA LYS A 218 -9.49 -5.02 -15.65
C LYS A 218 -11.00 -4.99 -15.88
N ALA A 219 -11.56 -5.83 -16.74
CA ALA A 219 -13.02 -5.89 -16.98
C ALA A 219 -13.81 -6.29 -15.71
N TYR A 220 -13.17 -7.00 -14.78
CA TYR A 220 -13.74 -7.45 -13.51
C TYR A 220 -13.13 -6.73 -12.30
N LEU A 221 -12.61 -5.52 -12.52
CA LEU A 221 -11.99 -4.68 -11.51
C LEU A 221 -12.91 -3.50 -11.16
N GLY A 222 -13.54 -3.57 -10.00
CA GLY A 222 -14.33 -2.48 -9.44
C GLY A 222 -13.44 -1.54 -8.62
N PHE A 223 -13.62 -0.23 -8.79
CA PHE A 223 -12.93 0.77 -7.97
C PHE A 223 -13.58 0.87 -6.58
N ILE A 224 -12.79 1.05 -5.52
CA ILE A 224 -13.29 1.22 -4.15
C ILE A 224 -12.92 2.60 -3.61
N ALA A 225 -11.63 2.92 -3.58
CA ALA A 225 -11.11 4.13 -2.91
C ALA A 225 -9.79 4.59 -3.53
N ASN A 226 -9.39 5.85 -3.32
CA ASN A 226 -8.11 6.37 -3.84
C ASN A 226 -6.91 6.00 -2.96
N SER A 227 -7.16 5.53 -1.74
CA SER A 227 -6.11 5.24 -0.77
C SER A 227 -6.52 4.15 0.21
N PHE A 228 -5.55 3.54 0.89
CA PHE A 228 -5.83 2.54 1.92
C PHE A 228 -6.64 3.16 3.07
N VAL A 229 -6.31 4.37 3.48
CA VAL A 229 -7.02 5.09 4.55
C VAL A 229 -8.48 5.36 4.16
N GLU A 230 -8.72 5.85 2.95
CA GLU A 230 -10.08 6.06 2.44
C GLU A 230 -10.88 4.73 2.38
N PHE A 231 -10.22 3.62 2.08
CA PHE A 231 -10.86 2.31 2.09
C PHE A 231 -11.33 1.89 3.48
N ILE A 232 -10.48 2.03 4.50
CA ILE A 232 -10.86 1.75 5.90
C ILE A 232 -11.95 2.72 6.36
N ASP A 233 -11.85 4.00 6.01
CA ASP A 233 -12.86 5.00 6.36
C ASP A 233 -14.22 4.71 5.69
N GLY A 234 -14.21 4.14 4.50
CA GLY A 234 -15.41 3.70 3.78
C GLY A 234 -16.11 2.46 4.35
N PHE A 235 -15.53 1.77 5.35
CA PHE A 235 -16.19 0.63 6.00
C PHE A 235 -17.46 1.05 6.75
N VAL A 236 -18.54 0.32 6.47
CA VAL A 236 -19.83 0.37 7.18
C VAL A 236 -20.19 -1.01 7.71
N LEU A 237 -21.00 -1.08 8.76
CA LEU A 237 -21.53 -2.36 9.26
C LEU A 237 -22.51 -2.96 8.25
N CYS A 238 -22.35 -4.24 7.91
CA CYS A 238 -23.15 -4.87 6.87
C CYS A 238 -24.64 -5.02 7.21
N ASP A 239 -25.01 -5.01 8.49
CA ASP A 239 -26.42 -5.03 8.93
C ASP A 239 -27.12 -3.67 8.76
N THR A 240 -26.36 -2.62 8.47
CA THR A 240 -26.89 -1.27 8.19
C THR A 240 -27.10 -0.99 6.71
N VAL A 241 -26.77 -1.95 5.83
CA VAL A 241 -26.84 -1.80 4.38
C VAL A 241 -28.02 -2.58 3.82
N ASP A 242 -28.89 -1.90 3.08
CA ASP A 242 -29.91 -2.54 2.24
C ASP A 242 -29.25 -3.04 0.95
N TYR A 243 -29.33 -4.37 0.70
CA TYR A 243 -28.79 -5.04 -0.50
C TYR A 243 -29.75 -4.98 -1.69
#